data_AF-A0A8X7W5K0-F1
#
_entry.id   AF-A0A8X7W5K0-F1
#
_cell.length_a   1.000
_cell.length_b   1.000
_cell.length_c   1.000
_cell.angle_alpha   90.00
_cell.angle_beta   90.00
_cell.angle_gamma   90.00
#
_symmetry.space_group_name_H-M   'P 1'
#
loop_
_entity.id
_entity.type
_entity.pdbx_description
1 polymer ?
#
loop_
_entity_poly.entity_id
_entity_poly.type
_entity_poly.pdbx_seq_one_letter_code
_entity_poly.pdbx_strand_id
1 'polypeptide(L)'
;MVSISAVIPSSQQDKATWLGFVSVPRNWDLVINWLLSLPKRAPSTVAAYQVWAAVLFEVWRERNRRSHDGTTLPKVVLIRSIMRTLKDSSMALLNSGLSLGSDLHQFWSSRL
;
A
#
# COMPACT_ATOMS: atom_id res chain seq x y z
N MET A 1 -24.00 -6.22 -23.51
CA MET A 1 -22.85 -5.70 -22.74
C MET A 1 -22.59 -6.64 -21.58
N VAL A 2 -21.52 -7.42 -21.62
CA VAL A 2 -21.20 -8.40 -20.56
C VAL A 2 -20.40 -7.68 -19.47
N SER A 3 -21.02 -7.43 -18.31
CA SER A 3 -20.33 -6.96 -17.12
C SER A 3 -19.57 -8.13 -16.49
N ILE A 4 -18.25 -8.16 -16.67
CA ILE A 4 -17.38 -9.08 -15.92
C ILE A 4 -17.20 -8.48 -14.52
N SER A 5 -18.10 -8.84 -13.62
CA SER A 5 -17.87 -8.75 -12.18
C SER A 5 -16.79 -9.78 -11.81
N ALA A 6 -15.52 -9.37 -11.89
CA ALA A 6 -14.42 -10.16 -11.36
C ALA A 6 -14.55 -10.19 -9.83
N VAL A 7 -15.14 -11.27 -9.32
CA VAL A 7 -15.17 -11.63 -7.90
C VAL A 7 -13.72 -11.67 -7.40
N ILE A 8 -13.37 -10.71 -6.54
CA ILE A 8 -12.12 -10.74 -5.81
C ILE A 8 -12.28 -11.79 -4.71
N PRO A 9 -11.31 -12.72 -4.52
CA PRO A 9 -11.37 -13.69 -3.42
C PRO A 9 -11.44 -12.99 -2.06
N SER A 10 -12.31 -13.47 -1.17
CA SER A 10 -12.60 -12.92 0.16
C SER A 10 -11.36 -12.59 1.00
N SER A 11 -10.28 -13.36 0.86
CA SER A 11 -9.01 -13.13 1.57
C SER A 11 -8.26 -11.84 1.19
N GLN A 12 -8.56 -11.25 0.03
CA GLN A 12 -8.03 -9.94 -0.41
C GLN A 12 -8.96 -8.80 0.02
N GLN A 13 -10.24 -9.08 0.20
CA GLN A 13 -11.24 -8.11 0.64
C GLN A 13 -10.98 -7.70 2.09
N ASP A 14 -10.65 -8.65 2.96
CA ASP A 14 -10.28 -8.40 4.35
C ASP A 14 -9.07 -7.48 4.49
N LYS A 15 -8.12 -7.50 3.54
CA LYS A 15 -6.91 -6.65 3.58
C LYS A 15 -7.18 -5.21 3.12
N ALA A 16 -8.12 -5.02 2.18
CA ALA A 16 -8.51 -3.69 1.69
C ALA A 16 -9.32 -2.90 2.74
N THR A 17 -10.08 -3.59 3.59
CA THR A 17 -10.90 -2.97 4.63
C THR A 17 -10.09 -2.21 5.68
N TRP A 18 -8.86 -2.64 5.99
CA TRP A 18 -7.98 -1.96 6.96
C TRP A 18 -7.52 -0.56 6.52
N LEU A 19 -7.57 -0.28 5.22
CA LEU A 19 -7.30 1.03 4.64
C LEU A 19 -8.60 1.79 4.32
N GLY A 20 -9.76 1.31 4.79
CA GLY A 20 -11.05 1.96 4.55
C GLY A 20 -11.57 1.85 3.11
N PHE A 21 -10.99 0.99 2.26
CA PHE A 21 -11.44 0.81 0.88
C PHE A 21 -12.29 -0.45 0.73
N VAL A 22 -13.56 -0.27 0.34
CA VAL A 22 -14.52 -1.36 0.06
C VAL A 22 -14.25 -2.03 -1.29
N SER A 23 -13.50 -1.38 -2.18
CA SER A 23 -13.10 -1.92 -3.48
C SER A 23 -11.81 -1.27 -3.99
N VAL A 24 -11.13 -1.90 -4.96
CA VAL A 24 -9.94 -1.33 -5.61
C VAL A 24 -10.29 0.04 -6.19
N PRO A 25 -9.62 1.12 -5.77
CA PRO A 25 -9.92 2.45 -6.28
C PRO A 25 -9.64 2.51 -7.77
N ARG A 26 -10.69 2.66 -8.58
CA ARG A 26 -10.57 2.88 -10.04
C ARG A 26 -10.40 4.37 -10.38
N ASN A 27 -10.60 5.24 -9.41
CA ASN A 27 -10.48 6.69 -9.55
C ASN A 27 -9.44 7.21 -8.56
N TRP A 28 -8.38 7.84 -9.07
CA TRP A 28 -7.32 8.45 -8.28
C TRP A 28 -7.80 9.62 -7.44
N ASP A 29 -8.80 10.37 -7.90
CA ASP A 29 -9.35 11.51 -7.15
C ASP A 29 -9.96 11.06 -5.82
N LEU A 30 -10.62 9.88 -5.81
CA LEU A 30 -11.17 9.32 -4.57
C LEU A 30 -10.07 8.93 -3.58
N VAL A 31 -8.96 8.38 -4.07
CA VAL A 31 -7.80 8.03 -3.23
C VAL A 31 -7.16 9.28 -2.66
N ILE A 32 -6.93 10.28 -3.50
CA ILE A 32 -6.29 11.54 -3.10
C ILE A 32 -7.18 12.26 -2.09
N ASN A 33 -8.47 12.40 -2.35
CA ASN A 33 -9.41 13.03 -1.43
C ASN A 33 -9.49 12.27 -0.10
N TRP A 34 -9.49 10.93 -0.13
CA TRP A 34 -9.42 10.12 1.09
C TRP A 34 -8.14 10.39 1.88
N LEU A 35 -6.98 10.35 1.24
CA LEU A 35 -5.69 10.65 1.86
C LEU A 35 -5.68 12.06 2.48
N LEU A 36 -6.19 13.07 1.77
CA LEU A 36 -6.29 14.44 2.25
C LEU A 36 -7.27 14.61 3.42
N SER A 37 -8.27 13.73 3.54
CA SER A 37 -9.26 13.73 4.63
C SER A 37 -8.74 13.11 5.93
N LEU A 38 -7.60 12.39 5.90
CA LEU A 38 -7.10 11.66 7.07
C LEU A 38 -6.64 12.61 8.20
N PRO A 39 -6.86 12.25 9.49
CA PRO A 39 -6.40 13.05 10.62
C PRO A 39 -4.89 13.29 10.62
N LYS A 40 -4.48 14.55 10.72
CA LYS A 40 -3.05 14.89 10.77
C LYS A 40 -2.42 14.30 12.04
N ARG A 41 -1.22 13.74 11.90
CA ARG A 41 -0.35 13.23 12.99
C ARG A 41 -0.81 11.95 13.70
N ALA A 42 -1.85 11.26 13.23
CA ALA A 42 -2.16 9.91 13.74
C ALA A 42 -1.19 8.86 13.15
N PRO A 43 -0.64 7.92 13.93
CA PRO A 43 0.22 6.85 13.41
C PRO A 43 -0.44 6.03 12.28
N SER A 44 -1.75 5.79 12.37
CA SER A 44 -2.55 5.13 11.32
C SER A 44 -2.59 5.92 10.01
N THR A 45 -2.57 7.25 10.08
CA THR A 45 -2.54 8.12 8.91
C THR A 45 -1.17 8.08 8.24
N VAL A 46 -0.09 8.10 9.04
CA VAL A 46 1.26 7.94 8.50
C VAL A 46 1.44 6.56 7.86
N ALA A 47 0.90 5.51 8.49
CA ALA A 47 0.86 4.18 7.92
C ALA A 47 0.10 4.15 6.57
N ALA A 48 -1.06 4.79 6.47
CA ALA A 48 -1.79 4.91 5.21
C ALA A 48 -0.96 5.62 4.12
N TYR A 49 -0.24 6.69 4.46
CA TYR A 49 0.67 7.36 3.52
C TYR A 49 1.82 6.44 3.08
N GLN A 50 2.40 5.65 3.99
CA GLN A 50 3.45 4.69 3.65
C GLN A 50 2.96 3.63 2.66
N VAL A 51 1.74 3.11 2.84
CA VAL A 51 1.15 2.15 1.90
C VAL A 51 1.02 2.76 0.52
N TRP A 52 0.44 3.96 0.43
CA TRP A 52 0.24 4.59 -0.87
C TRP A 52 1.55 4.97 -1.54
N ALA A 53 2.56 5.41 -0.79
CA ALA A 53 3.90 5.63 -1.31
C ALA A 53 4.50 4.34 -1.88
N ALA A 54 4.40 3.21 -1.17
CA ALA A 54 4.91 1.92 -1.62
C ALA A 54 4.14 1.40 -2.86
N VAL A 55 2.82 1.58 -2.89
CA VAL A 55 1.98 1.23 -4.06
C VAL A 55 2.39 2.04 -5.29
N LEU A 56 2.52 3.37 -5.15
CA LEU A 56 2.93 4.24 -6.26
C LEU A 56 4.32 3.88 -6.78
N PHE A 57 5.26 3.62 -5.88
CA PHE A 57 6.60 3.17 -6.23
C PHE A 57 6.58 1.87 -7.03
N GLU A 58 5.84 0.84 -6.58
CA GLU A 58 5.79 -0.43 -7.28
C GLU A 58 5.01 -0.36 -8.60
N VAL A 59 4.00 0.51 -8.73
CA VAL A 59 3.34 0.79 -10.02
C VAL A 59 4.31 1.43 -11.01
N TRP A 60 5.06 2.44 -10.58
CA TRP A 60 6.09 3.07 -11.40
C TRP A 60 7.17 2.06 -11.81
N ARG A 61 7.65 1.25 -10.87
CA ARG A 61 8.69 0.25 -11.09
C ARG A 61 8.22 -0.86 -12.03
N GLU A 62 7.00 -1.36 -11.88
CA GLU A 62 6.39 -2.32 -12.80
C GLU A 62 6.31 -1.76 -14.22
N ARG A 63 5.88 -0.50 -14.38
CA ARG A 63 5.83 0.15 -15.69
C ARG A 63 7.22 0.22 -16.33
N ASN A 64 8.24 0.63 -15.57
CA ASN A 64 9.61 0.69 -16.09
C ASN A 64 10.16 -0.69 -16.44
N ARG A 65 9.87 -1.72 -15.62
CA ARG A 65 10.28 -3.10 -15.91
C ARG A 65 9.69 -3.60 -17.23
N ARG A 66 8.41 -3.32 -17.48
CA ARG A 66 7.79 -3.65 -18.77
C ARG A 66 8.44 -2.90 -19.94
N SER A 67 8.80 -1.64 -19.75
CA SER A 67 9.44 -0.83 -20.80
C SER A 67 10.87 -1.27 -21.13
N HIS A 68 11.67 -1.67 -20.13
CA HIS A 68 13.09 -2.01 -20.31
C HIS A 68 13.32 -3.50 -20.50
N ASP A 69 12.64 -4.34 -19.73
CA ASP A 69 12.89 -5.78 -19.69
C ASP A 69 11.82 -6.58 -20.45
N GLY A 70 10.73 -5.93 -20.88
CA GLY A 70 9.60 -6.60 -21.56
C GLY A 70 8.82 -7.57 -20.67
N THR A 71 9.09 -7.60 -19.37
CA THR A 71 8.51 -8.57 -18.43
C THR A 71 7.51 -7.93 -17.48
N THR A 72 6.43 -8.66 -17.19
CA THR A 72 5.41 -8.31 -16.19
C THR A 72 5.50 -9.29 -15.03
N LEU A 73 5.57 -8.80 -13.79
CA LEU A 73 5.60 -9.71 -12.64
C LEU A 73 4.20 -10.17 -12.25
N PRO A 74 4.06 -11.38 -11.68
CA PRO A 74 2.81 -11.82 -11.08
C PRO A 74 2.36 -10.88 -9.95
N LYS A 75 1.05 -10.64 -9.82
CA LYS A 75 0.46 -9.77 -8.80
C LYS A 75 0.94 -10.08 -7.38
N VAL A 76 1.10 -11.37 -7.05
CA VAL A 76 1.59 -11.81 -5.74
C VAL A 76 3.01 -11.33 -5.46
N VAL A 77 3.86 -11.25 -6.49
CA VAL A 77 5.23 -10.74 -6.35
C VAL A 77 5.21 -9.24 -6.10
N LEU A 78 4.37 -8.49 -6.82
CA LEU A 78 4.19 -7.05 -6.59
C LEU A 78 3.68 -6.74 -5.19
N ILE A 79 2.68 -7.49 -4.70
CA ILE A 79 2.18 -7.34 -3.32
C ILE A 79 3.30 -7.62 -2.32
N ARG A 80 4.10 -8.68 -2.51
CA ARG A 80 5.24 -8.97 -1.63
C ARG A 80 6.28 -7.85 -1.65
N SER A 81 6.56 -7.26 -2.81
CA SER A 81 7.46 -6.11 -2.91
C SER A 81 6.95 -4.92 -2.11
N ILE A 82 5.66 -4.57 -2.23
CA ILE A 82 5.02 -3.50 -1.45
C ILE A 82 5.18 -3.76 0.06
N MET A 83 4.85 -4.96 0.53
CA MET A 83 4.94 -5.32 1.95
C MET A 83 6.39 -5.26 2.47
N ARG A 84 7.36 -5.65 1.62
CA ARG A 84 8.78 -5.50 1.94
C ARG A 84 9.19 -4.04 2.07
N THR A 85 8.81 -3.20 1.11
CA THR A 85 9.06 -1.74 1.16
C THR A 85 8.50 -1.12 2.43
N LEU A 86 7.29 -1.52 2.85
CA LEU A 86 6.69 -1.06 4.10
C LEU A 86 7.54 -1.43 5.31
N LYS A 87 7.92 -2.71 5.42
CA LYS A 87 8.76 -3.20 6.53
C LYS A 87 10.11 -2.50 6.58
N ASP A 88 10.78 -2.37 5.44
CA ASP A 88 12.10 -1.74 5.34
C ASP A 88 12.01 -0.25 5.69
N SER A 89 10.99 0.46 5.21
CA SER A 89 10.75 1.87 5.54
C SER A 89 10.49 2.08 7.03
N SER A 90 9.73 1.18 7.64
CA SER A 90 9.44 1.22 9.07
C SER A 90 10.68 0.94 9.91
N MET A 91 11.52 0.00 9.49
CA MET A 91 12.79 -0.30 10.16
C MET A 91 13.77 0.88 10.05
N ALA A 92 13.83 1.53 8.89
CA ALA A 92 14.65 2.72 8.69
C ALA A 92 14.21 3.88 9.58
N LEU A 93 12.90 4.11 9.72
CA LEU A 93 12.36 5.14 10.62
C LEU A 93 12.62 4.82 12.10
N LEU A 94 12.47 3.55 12.50
CA LEU A 94 12.84 3.10 13.85
C LEU A 94 14.32 3.41 14.14
N ASN A 95 15.21 3.04 13.21
CA ASN A 95 16.65 3.27 13.32
C ASN A 95 17.03 4.75 13.31
N SER A 96 16.13 5.66 12.91
CA SER A 96 16.33 7.11 12.98
C SER A 96 16.15 7.68 14.39
N GLY A 97 15.72 6.87 15.36
CA GLY A 97 15.56 7.27 16.76
C GLY A 97 14.34 8.15 17.06
N LEU A 98 13.44 8.34 16.10
CA LEU A 98 12.20 9.10 16.28
C LEU A 98 11.11 8.23 16.88
N SER A 99 10.32 8.76 17.83
CA SER A 99 9.19 8.05 18.46
C SER A 99 8.12 7.59 17.45
N LEU A 100 7.91 8.37 16.39
CA LEU A 100 7.03 7.97 15.28
C LEU A 100 7.50 6.67 14.61
N GLY A 101 8.81 6.44 14.55
CA GLY A 101 9.39 5.23 14.00
C GLY A 101 9.06 3.98 14.82
N SER A 102 9.11 4.08 16.15
CA SER A 102 8.71 2.98 17.04
C SER A 102 7.22 2.66 16.95
N ASP A 103 6.37 3.69 16.91
CA ASP A 103 4.91 3.51 16.80
C ASP A 103 4.52 2.84 15.48
N LEU A 104 5.14 3.26 14.37
CA LEU A 104 4.93 2.66 13.06
C LEU A 104 5.48 1.23 12.99
N HIS A 105 6.66 0.98 13.57
CA HIS A 105 7.23 -0.36 13.58
C HIS A 105 6.35 -1.35 14.34
N GLN A 106 5.82 -0.95 15.50
CA GLN A 106 4.84 -1.76 16.23
C GLN A 106 3.53 -1.93 15.44
N PHE A 107 3.05 -0.87 14.80
CA PHE A 107 1.83 -0.91 13.97
C PHE A 107 1.95 -1.94 12.84
N TRP A 108 3.08 -1.96 12.12
CA TRP A 108 3.33 -2.89 11.02
C TRP A 108 3.65 -4.30 11.49
N SER A 109 4.41 -4.46 12.57
CA SER A 109 4.80 -5.78 13.10
C SER A 109 3.61 -6.62 13.59
N SER A 110 2.49 -5.97 13.92
CA SER A 110 1.24 -6.65 14.29
C SER A 110 0.34 -7.00 13.09
N ARG A 111 0.69 -6.60 11.86
CA ARG A 111 -0.18 -6.67 10.67
C ARG A 111 0.47 -7.27 9.41
N LEU A 112 1.80 -7.29 9.32
CA LEU A 112 2.58 -7.87 8.21
C LEU A 112 3.13 -9.24 8.58
#